data_AF-A0A4R2HKQ5-F1
#
_entry.id   AF-A0A4R2HKQ5-F1
#
_cell.length_a   1.000
_cell.length_b   1.000
_cell.length_c   1.000
_cell.angle_alpha   90.00
_cell.angle_beta   90.00
_cell.angle_gamma   90.00
#
_symmetry.space_group_name_H-M   'P 1'
#
loop_
_entity.id
_entity.type
_entity.pdbx_description
1 polymer ?
#
loop_
_entity_poly.entity_id
_entity_poly.type
_entity_poly.pdbx_seq_one_letter_code
_entity_poly.pdbx_strand_id
1 'polypeptide(L)' 'MTTATKNIIHKLETLPESMVNEVEDFIDFLKAKHSKGIYKKGIDQSQVVEEPKSLYGAAKGLFIVPDDFNDPMEDLKEYM' A
#
# COMPACT_ATOMS: atom_id res chain seq x y z
N MET A 1 34.17 7.52 10.60
CA MET A 1 33.54 6.23 10.23
C MET A 1 33.48 5.35 11.46
N THR A 2 32.33 4.74 11.72
CA THR A 2 32.17 3.79 12.84
C THR A 2 32.76 2.44 12.45
N THR A 3 33.09 1.59 13.43
CA THR A 3 33.57 0.21 13.17
C THR A 3 32.56 -0.57 12.31
N ALA A 4 31.26 -0.32 12.51
CA ALA A 4 30.20 -0.91 11.70
C ALA A 4 30.27 -0.51 10.22
N THR A 5 30.60 0.75 9.91
CA THR A 5 30.72 1.19 8.50
C THR A 5 31.88 0.52 7.79
N LYS A 6 33.02 0.34 8.48
CA LYS A 6 34.18 -0.37 7.92
C LYS A 6 33.86 -1.84 7.60
N ASN A 7 33.13 -2.51 8.47
CA ASN A 7 32.74 -3.91 8.26
C ASN A 7 31.74 -4.08 7.10
N ILE A 8 30.88 -3.09 6.86
CA ILE A 8 29.92 -3.12 5.74
C ILE A 8 30.66 -2.97 4.40
N ILE A 9 31.61 -2.06 4.31
CA ILE A 9 32.42 -1.85 3.10
C ILE A 9 33.16 -3.14 2.72
N HIS A 10 33.84 -3.77 3.67
CA HIS A 10 34.55 -5.03 3.40
C HIS A 10 33.59 -6.15 2.95
N LYS A 11 32.37 -6.22 3.49
CA LYS A 11 31.38 -7.22 3.06
C LYS A 11 30.88 -6.95 1.64
N LEU A 12 30.70 -5.68 1.26
CA LEU A 12 30.30 -5.26 -0.10
C LEU A 12 31.35 -5.63 -1.15
N GLU A 13 32.64 -5.54 -0.82
CA GLU A 13 33.73 -5.95 -1.72
C GLU A 13 33.76 -7.45 -2.01
N THR A 14 33.17 -8.27 -1.14
CA THR A 14 33.15 -9.74 -1.28
C THR A 14 31.90 -10.27 -2.00
N LEU A 15 30.93 -9.40 -2.30
CA LEU A 15 29.64 -9.78 -2.88
C LEU A 15 29.65 -9.69 -4.43
N PRO A 16 28.91 -10.56 -5.13
CA PRO A 16 28.72 -10.45 -6.57
C PRO A 16 27.81 -9.27 -6.92
N GLU A 17 28.00 -8.70 -8.11
CA GLU A 17 27.35 -7.47 -8.57
C GLU A 17 25.82 -7.51 -8.50
N SER A 18 25.20 -8.68 -8.73
CA SER A 18 23.74 -8.86 -8.62
C SER A 18 23.20 -8.62 -7.20
N MET A 19 23.97 -8.98 -6.16
CA MET A 19 23.55 -8.81 -4.77
C MET A 19 23.83 -7.40 -4.26
N VAL A 20 24.73 -6.65 -4.89
CA VAL A 20 24.99 -5.25 -4.54
C VAL A 20 23.75 -4.39 -4.80
N ASN A 21 23.01 -4.68 -5.89
CA ASN A 21 21.75 -4.01 -6.21
C ASN A 21 20.68 -4.23 -5.11
N GLU A 22 20.55 -5.46 -4.59
CA GLU A 22 19.62 -5.73 -3.49
C GLU A 22 20.00 -5.00 -2.20
N VAL A 23 21.30 -4.81 -1.95
CA VAL A 23 21.79 -4.04 -0.80
C VAL A 23 21.51 -2.55 -0.99
N GLU A 24 21.65 -2.03 -2.21
CA GLU A 24 21.27 -0.65 -2.55
C GLU A 24 19.77 -0.41 -2.29
N ASP A 25 18.92 -1.30 -2.81
CA ASP A 25 17.47 -1.25 -2.57
C ASP A 25 17.12 -1.30 -1.08
N PHE A 26 17.83 -2.12 -0.30
CA PHE A 26 17.62 -2.22 1.14
C PHE A 26 18.06 -0.95 1.88
N ILE A 27 19.15 -0.31 1.44
CA ILE A 27 19.59 0.98 1.99
C ILE A 27 18.53 2.04 1.72
N ASP A 28 17.97 2.08 0.51
CA ASP A 28 16.93 3.04 0.16
C ASP A 28 15.61 2.75 0.88
N PHE A 29 15.27 1.49 1.09
CA PHE A 29 14.19 1.09 1.98
C PHE A 29 14.40 1.59 3.41
N LEU A 30 15.60 1.41 3.99
CA LEU A 30 15.91 1.90 5.33
C LEU A 30 15.85 3.43 5.41
N LYS A 31 16.39 4.14 4.41
CA LYS A 31 16.26 5.59 4.32
C LYS A 31 14.80 5.99 4.25
N ALA A 32 13.98 5.36 3.41
CA ALA A 32 12.55 5.65 3.29
C ALA A 32 11.78 5.36 4.59
N LYS A 33 12.12 4.27 5.28
CA LYS A 33 11.54 3.88 6.57
C LYS A 33 11.85 4.88 7.69
N HIS A 34 13.03 5.50 7.67
CA HIS A 34 13.45 6.46 8.69
C HIS A 34 13.18 7.93 8.29
N SER A 35 13.16 8.25 7.00
CA SER A 35 12.83 9.58 6.48
C SER A 35 11.33 9.84 6.55
N LYS A 36 10.51 8.80 6.32
CA LYS A 36 9.12 8.82 6.71
C LYS A 36 9.04 8.49 8.19
N GLY A 37 9.07 9.53 9.03
CA GLY A 37 8.40 9.48 10.32
C GLY A 37 6.90 9.26 10.10
N ILE A 38 6.48 8.03 9.72
CA ILE A 38 5.09 7.68 9.38
C ILE A 38 4.12 7.99 10.54
N TYR A 39 4.63 8.22 11.75
CA TYR A 39 3.81 8.61 12.91
C TYR A 39 4.16 9.94 13.58
N LYS A 40 5.14 10.71 13.08
CA LYS A 40 5.50 11.97 13.74
C LYS A 40 5.79 13.10 12.74
N LYS A 41 4.73 13.91 12.59
CA LYS A 41 4.76 15.37 12.38
C LYS A 41 4.89 15.83 10.93
N GLY A 42 3.74 16.12 10.32
CA GLY A 42 3.65 16.84 9.05
C GLY A 42 2.30 16.73 8.35
N ILE A 43 1.18 16.73 9.09
CA ILE A 43 -0.09 17.16 8.50
C ILE A 43 0.08 18.67 8.29
N ASP A 44 0.47 19.07 7.09
CA ASP A 44 0.04 20.36 6.56
C ASP A 44 -1.49 20.35 6.60
N GLN A 45 -2.06 21.25 7.39
CA GLN A 45 -3.48 21.34 7.75
C GLN A 45 -4.39 21.75 6.58
N SER A 46 -4.01 21.45 5.33
CA SER A 46 -4.71 21.91 4.13
C SER A 46 -5.24 20.79 3.23
N GLN A 47 -4.79 19.54 3.36
CA GLN A 47 -5.35 18.40 2.59
C GLN A 47 -5.26 17.07 3.34
N VAL A 48 -5.91 16.98 4.50
CA VAL A 48 -6.22 15.66 5.08
C VAL A 48 -7.41 15.12 4.29
N VAL A 49 -7.15 14.26 3.31
CA VAL A 49 -8.19 13.35 2.84
C VAL A 49 -8.41 12.40 4.00
N GLU A 50 -9.41 12.67 4.84
CA GLU A 50 -9.84 11.73 5.87
C GLU A 50 -10.07 10.39 5.18
N GLU A 51 -9.38 9.34 5.63
CA GLU A 51 -9.74 7.98 5.22
C GLU A 51 -11.23 7.82 5.53
N PRO A 52 -12.08 7.51 4.52
CA PRO A 52 -13.51 7.48 4.73
C PRO A 52 -13.77 6.48 5.84
N LYS A 53 -14.28 6.98 6.98
CA LYS A 53 -14.69 6.12 8.10
C LYS A 53 -15.57 5.04 7.49
N SER A 54 -15.16 3.78 7.66
CA SER A 54 -15.94 2.63 7.19
C SER A 54 -17.24 2.59 8.00
N LEU A 55 -18.22 3.36 7.55
CA LEU A 55 -19.57 3.37 8.09
C LEU A 55 -20.24 2.11 7.55
N TYR A 56 -20.08 1.01 8.29
CA TYR A 56 -20.79 -0.23 8.01
C TYR A 56 -22.29 0.07 7.90
N GLY A 57 -22.89 -0.30 6.78
CA GLY A 57 -24.30 -0.03 6.51
C GLY A 57 -24.63 1.39 6.02
N ALA A 58 -23.66 2.24 5.67
CA ALA A 58 -23.92 3.57 5.10
C ALA A 58 -24.78 3.55 3.83
N ALA A 59 -24.70 2.46 3.06
CA ALA A 59 -25.51 2.28 1.86
C ALA A 59 -26.86 1.59 2.11
N LYS A 60 -27.22 1.29 3.37
CA LYS A 60 -28.49 0.61 3.68
C LYS A 60 -29.67 1.52 3.30
N GLY A 61 -30.51 1.05 2.37
CA GLY A 61 -31.67 1.80 1.88
C GLY A 61 -31.36 2.77 0.74
N LEU A 62 -30.14 2.76 0.19
CA LEU A 62 -29.79 3.58 -0.98
C LEU A 62 -30.59 3.18 -2.25
N PHE A 63 -30.97 1.92 -2.35
CA PHE A 63 -31.81 1.41 -3.43
C PHE A 63 -32.82 0.40 -2.89
N ILE A 64 -33.94 0.29 -3.60
CA ILE A 64 -34.98 -0.70 -3.37
C ILE A 64 -34.73 -1.82 -4.36
N VAL A 65 -34.60 -3.05 -3.86
CA VAL A 65 -34.49 -4.24 -4.69
C VAL A 65 -35.92 -4.67 -5.05
N PRO A 66 -36.29 -4.72 -6.34
CA PRO A 66 -37.57 -5.25 -6.78
C PRO A 66 -37.73 -6.74 -6.44
N ASP A 67 -38.97 -7.21 -6.30
CA ASP A 67 -39.26 -8.61 -5.96
C ASP A 67 -38.80 -9.60 -7.06
N ASP A 68 -38.72 -9.12 -8.31
CA ASP A 68 -38.30 -9.85 -9.51
C ASP A 68 -36.79 -9.74 -9.81
N PHE A 69 -35.98 -9.18 -8.90
CA PHE A 69 -34.53 -8.98 -9.13
C PHE A 69 -33.76 -10.26 -9.49
N ASN A 70 -34.20 -11.40 -8.97
CA ASN A 70 -33.54 -12.69 -9.23
C ASN A 70 -34.06 -13.38 -10.50
N ASP A 71 -35.11 -12.84 -11.13
CA ASP A 71 -35.66 -13.44 -12.34
C ASP A 71 -34.70 -13.25 -13.51
N PRO A 72 -34.59 -14.24 -14.42
CA PRO A 72 -33.72 -14.13 -15.57
C PRO A 72 -34.18 -12.99 -16.46
N MET A 73 -33.25 -12.08 -16.77
CA MET A 73 -33.48 -11.01 -17.74
C MET A 73 -33.95 -11.63 -19.07
N GLU A 74 -35.03 -11.08 -19.64
CA GLU A 74 -35.64 -11.59 -20.89
C GLU A 74 -34.59 -11.80 -22.00
N ASP A 75 -33.67 -10.86 -22.16
CA ASP A 75 -32.61 -10.90 -23.19
C ASP A 75 -31.51 -11.94 -22.92
N LEU A 76 -31.42 -12.46 -21.69
CA LEU A 76 -30.43 -13.45 -21.26
C LEU A 76 -31.03 -14.84 -21.06
N LYS A 77 -32.35 -15.02 -21.23
CA LYS A 77 -33.03 -16.32 -21.12
C LYS A 77 -32.51 -17.36 -22.11
N GLU A 78 -32.08 -16.93 -23.29
CA GLU A 78 -31.54 -17.84 -24.32
C GLU A 78 -30.16 -18.41 -23.95
N TYR A 79 -29.46 -17.81 -22.98
CA TYR A 79 -28.09 -18.15 -22.59
C TYR A 79 -27.97 -18.83 -21.21
N MET A 80 -29.09 -19.05 -20.51
CA MET A 80 -29.16 -19.80 -19.24
C MET A 80 -29.78 -21.19 -19.46
#